data_AF-K1SU43-F1
#
_entry.id   AF-K1SU43-F1
#
_cell.length_a   1.000
_cell.length_b   1.000
_cell.length_c   1.000
_cell.angle_alpha   90.00
_cell.angle_beta   90.00
_cell.angle_gamma   90.00
#
_symmetry.space_group_name_H-M   'P 1'
#
loop_
_entity.id
_entity.type
_entity.pdbx_description
1 polymer ?
#
loop_
_entity_poly.entity_id
_entity_poly.type
_entity_poly.pdbx_seq_one_letter_code
_entity_poly.pdbx_strand_id
1 'polypeptide(L)'
;MECSKPKKIIIAIDGFSSCGKSTFAKTIAAKLGYIFIDTGAMYRAVTLYALEHGAIVSGIVDEEKVIALLDDISIDFRFNPERGASDIYVNGDRAEGRIRTIEVSNCVSRVSSIRQVREKL
;
A
#
# COMPACT_ATOMS: atom_id res chain seq x y z
N MET A 1 39.93 2.64 2.89
CA MET A 1 39.14 3.88 2.79
C MET A 1 37.73 3.47 2.39
N GLU A 2 36.88 3.13 3.37
CA GLU A 2 35.49 2.75 3.11
C GLU A 2 34.67 4.01 2.84
N CYS A 3 34.20 4.17 1.60
CA CYS A 3 33.25 5.21 1.27
C CYS A 3 31.94 4.86 2.00
N SER A 4 31.53 5.70 2.95
CA SER A 4 30.28 5.51 3.69
C SER A 4 29.12 5.39 2.69
N LYS A 5 28.29 4.35 2.84
CA LYS A 5 27.09 4.20 2.01
C LYS A 5 26.27 5.50 2.13
N PRO A 6 25.87 6.13 1.01
CA PRO A 6 25.08 7.34 1.08
C PRO A 6 23.80 7.07 1.87
N LYS A 7 23.47 7.95 2.83
CA LYS A 7 22.24 7.86 3.60
C LYS A 7 21.05 7.88 2.63
N LYS A 8 20.19 6.87 2.70
CA LYS A 8 18.89 6.91 2.03
C LYS A 8 18.05 8.00 2.69
N ILE A 9 17.50 8.89 1.86
CA ILE A 9 16.64 10.00 2.32
C ILE A 9 15.16 9.63 2.14
N ILE A 10 14.25 10.34 2.80
CA ILE A 10 12.81 10.25 2.54
C ILE A 10 12.42 11.49 1.75
N ILE A 11 11.70 11.30 0.65
CA ILE A 11 11.23 12.38 -0.22
C ILE A 11 9.70 12.43 -0.12
N ALA A 12 9.18 13.48 0.53
CA ALA A 12 7.75 13.79 0.54
C ALA A 12 7.40 14.74 -0.63
N ILE A 13 6.25 14.53 -1.28
CA ILE A 13 5.81 15.31 -2.45
C ILE A 13 4.35 15.73 -2.27
N ASP A 14 4.14 16.99 -1.88
CA ASP A 14 2.84 17.56 -1.57
C ASP A 14 2.38 18.62 -2.60
N GLY A 15 1.08 18.89 -2.65
CA GLY A 15 0.46 19.90 -3.52
C GLY A 15 -0.97 19.54 -3.92
N PHE A 16 -1.65 20.44 -4.65
CA PHE A 16 -3.07 20.27 -5.02
C PHE A 16 -3.36 19.03 -5.87
N SER A 17 -4.61 18.57 -5.84
CA SER A 17 -5.07 17.43 -6.66
C SER A 17 -4.85 17.68 -8.15
N SER A 18 -4.61 16.61 -8.92
CA SER A 18 -4.45 16.64 -10.39
C SER A 18 -3.21 17.38 -10.95
N CYS A 19 -2.23 17.75 -10.13
CA CYS A 19 -0.96 18.35 -10.61
C CYS A 19 0.12 17.34 -11.06
N GLY A 20 -0.22 16.04 -11.23
CA GLY A 20 0.74 15.02 -11.68
C GLY A 20 1.75 14.53 -10.63
N LYS A 21 1.58 14.89 -9.34
CA LYS A 21 2.51 14.53 -8.24
C LYS A 21 2.85 13.04 -8.19
N SER A 22 1.84 12.17 -8.24
CA SER A 22 2.06 10.72 -8.19
C SER A 22 2.83 10.21 -9.40
N THR A 23 2.62 10.79 -10.59
CA THR A 23 3.37 10.45 -11.81
C THR A 23 4.83 10.88 -11.68
N PHE A 24 5.07 12.10 -11.19
CA PHE A 24 6.42 12.60 -10.92
C PHE A 24 7.14 11.76 -9.86
N ALA A 25 6.48 11.47 -8.74
CA ALA A 25 6.99 10.64 -7.66
C ALA A 25 7.41 9.25 -8.14
N LYS A 26 6.54 8.56 -8.91
CA LYS A 26 6.84 7.26 -9.52
C LYS A 26 8.05 7.34 -10.44
N THR A 27 8.13 8.39 -11.26
CA THR A 27 9.23 8.56 -12.23
C THR A 27 10.57 8.80 -11.53
N ILE A 28 10.61 9.65 -10.50
CA ILE A 28 11.84 9.87 -9.72
C ILE A 28 12.22 8.61 -8.93
N ALA A 29 11.26 7.93 -8.32
CA ALA A 29 11.51 6.69 -7.59
C ALA A 29 12.13 5.62 -8.50
N ALA A 30 11.59 5.45 -9.71
CA ALA A 30 12.15 4.56 -10.74
C ALA A 30 13.59 4.91 -11.11
N LYS A 31 13.85 6.20 -11.39
CA LYS A 31 15.19 6.67 -11.80
C LYS A 31 16.24 6.54 -10.70
N LEU A 32 15.84 6.71 -9.44
CA LEU A 32 16.76 6.68 -8.30
C LEU A 32 16.85 5.30 -7.62
N GLY A 33 16.03 4.33 -8.02
CA GLY A 33 15.93 3.03 -7.34
C GLY A 33 15.30 3.13 -5.94
N TYR A 34 14.39 4.09 -5.75
CA TYR A 34 13.71 4.32 -4.49
C TYR A 34 12.36 3.60 -4.44
N ILE A 35 11.97 3.27 -3.21
CA ILE A 35 10.63 2.75 -2.95
C ILE A 35 9.63 3.90 -3.08
N PHE A 36 8.61 3.70 -3.90
CA PHE A 36 7.46 4.58 -4.01
C PHE A 36 6.34 4.03 -3.13
N ILE A 37 5.87 4.84 -2.17
CA ILE A 37 4.77 4.49 -1.26
C ILE A 37 3.47 5.08 -1.81
N ASP A 38 2.51 4.20 -2.10
CA ASP A 38 1.14 4.54 -2.52
C ASP A 38 0.19 4.26 -1.36
N THR A 39 -0.26 5.29 -0.66
CA THR A 39 -1.19 5.13 0.47
C THR A 39 -2.49 4.45 0.04
N GLY A 40 -2.93 4.66 -1.20
CA GLY A 40 -4.09 3.96 -1.76
C GLY A 40 -3.86 2.45 -1.90
N ALA A 41 -2.64 2.03 -2.20
CA ALA A 41 -2.29 0.60 -2.24
C ALA A 41 -2.28 -0.03 -0.83
N MET A 42 -1.91 0.73 0.21
CA MET A 42 -1.92 0.25 1.59
C MET A 42 -3.34 -0.07 2.07
N TYR A 43 -4.31 0.82 1.85
CA TYR A 43 -5.71 0.54 2.18
C TYR A 43 -6.28 -0.65 1.41
N ARG A 44 -5.88 -0.80 0.13
CA ARG A 44 -6.28 -1.95 -0.69
C ARG A 44 -5.66 -3.26 -0.19
N ALA A 45 -4.44 -3.23 0.35
CA ALA A 45 -3.81 -4.39 0.98
C ALA A 45 -4.57 -4.83 2.23
N VAL A 46 -4.96 -3.91 3.12
CA VAL A 46 -5.81 -4.23 4.28
C VAL A 46 -7.15 -4.82 3.82
N THR A 47 -7.75 -4.23 2.77
CA THR A 47 -9.02 -4.72 2.22
C THR A 47 -8.91 -6.13 1.64
N LEU A 48 -7.82 -6.41 0.91
CA LEU A 48 -7.54 -7.74 0.39
C LEU A 48 -7.38 -8.75 1.53
N TYR A 49 -6.61 -8.40 2.55
CA TYR A 49 -6.42 -9.25 3.73
C TYR A 49 -7.74 -9.55 4.43
N ALA A 50 -8.60 -8.54 4.61
CA ALA A 50 -9.92 -8.68 5.19
C ALA A 50 -10.86 -9.58 4.37
N LEU A 51 -10.82 -9.51 3.03
CA LEU A 51 -11.56 -10.42 2.14
C LEU A 51 -11.09 -11.87 2.32
N GLU A 52 -9.77 -12.08 2.35
CA GLU A 52 -9.17 -13.42 2.44
C GLU A 52 -9.40 -14.11 3.80
N HIS A 53 -9.63 -13.32 4.85
CA HIS A 53 -9.84 -13.81 6.21
C HIS A 53 -11.31 -13.71 6.66
N GLY A 54 -12.24 -13.51 5.73
CA GLY A 54 -13.68 -13.56 6.01
C GLY A 54 -14.23 -12.39 6.83
N ALA A 55 -13.50 -11.29 6.96
CA ALA A 55 -14.00 -10.03 7.52
C ALA A 55 -14.86 -9.26 6.52
N ILE A 56 -14.82 -9.63 5.25
CA ILE A 56 -15.68 -9.09 4.20
C ILE A 56 -16.34 -10.24 3.47
N VAL A 57 -17.68 -10.31 3.52
CA VAL A 57 -18.46 -11.38 2.88
C VAL A 57 -19.57 -10.75 2.05
N SER A 58 -19.68 -11.16 0.78
CA SER A 58 -20.68 -10.63 -0.16
C SER A 58 -20.68 -9.09 -0.25
N GLY A 59 -19.51 -8.47 -0.11
CA GLY A 59 -19.32 -7.02 -0.14
C GLY A 59 -19.71 -6.28 1.14
N ILE A 60 -20.13 -6.99 2.18
CA ILE A 60 -20.44 -6.42 3.50
C ILE A 60 -19.17 -6.46 4.34
N VAL A 61 -18.77 -5.31 4.89
CA VAL A 61 -17.58 -5.15 5.73
C VAL A 61 -17.98 -5.26 7.20
N ASP A 62 -17.40 -6.24 7.89
CA ASP A 62 -17.50 -6.39 9.34
C ASP A 62 -16.35 -5.62 9.99
N GLU A 63 -16.62 -4.42 10.48
CA GLU A 63 -15.58 -3.53 11.01
C GLU A 63 -14.84 -4.12 12.20
N GLU A 64 -15.54 -4.83 13.10
CA GLU A 64 -14.93 -5.45 14.28
C GLU A 64 -13.92 -6.52 13.87
N LYS A 65 -14.28 -7.36 12.88
CA LYS A 65 -13.35 -8.34 12.34
C LYS A 65 -12.18 -7.70 11.60
N VAL A 66 -12.42 -6.64 10.83
CA VAL A 66 -11.32 -5.90 10.16
C VAL A 66 -10.34 -5.39 11.20
N ILE A 67 -10.82 -4.80 12.30
CA ILE A 67 -9.98 -4.27 13.37
C ILE A 67 -9.17 -5.38 14.05
N ALA A 68 -9.80 -6.52 14.34
CA ALA A 68 -9.12 -7.66 14.95
C ALA A 68 -7.96 -8.19 14.09
N LEU A 69 -8.07 -8.10 12.76
CA LEU A 69 -7.04 -8.53 11.81
C LEU A 69 -5.86 -7.55 11.67
N LEU A 70 -5.97 -6.31 12.18
CA LEU A 70 -4.95 -5.28 11.97
C LEU A 70 -3.61 -5.57 12.64
N ASP A 71 -3.60 -6.39 13.69
CA ASP A 71 -2.36 -6.75 14.36
C ASP A 71 -1.59 -7.89 13.68
N ASP A 72 -2.28 -8.65 12.82
CA ASP A 72 -1.70 -9.79 12.10
C ASP A 72 -1.24 -9.44 10.67
N ILE A 73 -1.54 -8.23 10.20
CA ILE A 73 -1.15 -7.77 8.86
C ILE A 73 0.17 -7.00 8.88
N SER A 74 1.06 -7.38 7.96
CA SER A 74 2.27 -6.65 7.61
C SER A 74 2.22 -6.26 6.13
N ILE A 75 2.55 -4.99 5.84
CA ILE A 75 2.56 -4.44 4.49
C ILE A 75 3.96 -3.93 4.18
N ASP A 76 4.60 -4.51 3.18
CA ASP A 76 5.91 -4.09 2.71
C ASP A 76 5.83 -3.56 1.28
N PHE A 77 6.71 -2.60 0.98
CA PHE A 77 7.01 -2.20 -0.39
C PHE A 77 8.45 -2.56 -0.72
N ARG A 78 8.65 -3.25 -1.85
CA ARG A 78 9.99 -3.63 -2.32
C ARG A 78 10.20 -3.09 -3.72
N PHE A 79 11.29 -2.36 -3.94
CA PHE A 79 11.64 -1.90 -5.27
C PHE A 79 11.99 -3.09 -6.16
N ASN A 80 11.36 -3.16 -7.33
CA ASN A 80 11.60 -4.15 -8.36
C ASN A 80 12.39 -3.50 -9.51
N PRO A 81 13.70 -3.79 -9.65
CA PRO A 81 14.54 -3.19 -10.69
C PRO A 81 14.10 -3.52 -12.12
N GLU A 82 13.53 -4.71 -12.34
CA GLU A 82 13.09 -5.14 -13.67
C GLU A 82 11.86 -4.34 -14.14
N ARG A 83 10.96 -4.02 -13.21
CA ARG A 83 9.79 -3.17 -13.48
C ARG A 83 10.08 -1.68 -13.38
N GLY A 84 11.20 -1.30 -12.76
CA GLY A 84 11.46 0.08 -12.35
C GLY A 84 10.40 0.65 -11.40
N ALA A 85 9.75 -0.20 -10.60
CA ALA A 85 8.60 0.18 -9.77
C ALA A 85 8.61 -0.57 -8.44
N SER A 86 7.85 -0.09 -7.45
CA SER A 86 7.67 -0.79 -6.18
C SER A 86 6.54 -1.81 -6.27
N ASP A 87 6.81 -3.03 -5.82
CA ASP A 87 5.82 -4.08 -5.61
C ASP A 87 5.36 -4.04 -4.15
N ILE A 88 4.05 -4.25 -3.94
CA ILE A 88 3.46 -4.39 -2.61
C ILE A 88 3.41 -5.86 -2.20
N TYR A 89 3.69 -6.12 -0.93
CA TYR A 89 3.62 -7.43 -0.30
C TYR A 89 2.72 -7.36 0.94
N VAL A 90 1.91 -8.40 1.13
CA VAL A 90 1.07 -8.59 2.32
C VAL A 90 1.50 -9.89 2.98
N ASN A 91 1.94 -9.81 4.24
CA ASN A 91 2.49 -10.96 4.98
C ASN A 91 3.59 -11.71 4.23
N GLY A 92 4.42 -10.98 3.48
CA GLY A 92 5.53 -11.53 2.71
C GLY A 92 5.16 -12.02 1.31
N ASP A 93 3.88 -12.13 0.98
CA ASP A 93 3.40 -12.54 -0.34
C ASP A 93 3.18 -11.36 -1.28
N ARG A 94 3.64 -11.49 -2.53
CA ARG A 94 3.44 -10.43 -3.54
C ARG A 94 1.94 -10.25 -3.81
N ALA A 95 1.43 -9.08 -3.47
CA ALA A 95 0.01 -8.75 -3.58
C ALA A 95 -0.30 -7.82 -4.77
N GLU A 96 0.73 -7.46 -5.54
CA GLU A 96 0.59 -6.69 -6.77
C GLU A 96 -0.43 -7.35 -7.72
N GLY A 97 -1.39 -6.57 -8.20
CA GLY A 97 -2.51 -7.06 -9.02
C GLY A 97 -3.71 -7.52 -8.18
N ARG A 98 -3.50 -8.37 -7.16
CA ARG A 98 -4.57 -8.82 -6.23
C ARG A 98 -5.23 -7.64 -5.52
N ILE A 99 -4.46 -6.65 -5.08
CA ILE A 99 -4.99 -5.42 -4.46
C ILE A 99 -5.79 -4.51 -5.43
N ARG A 100 -5.76 -4.80 -6.74
CA ARG A 100 -6.45 -4.00 -7.78
C ARG A 100 -7.66 -4.71 -8.37
N THR A 101 -8.08 -5.84 -7.80
CA THR A 101 -9.32 -6.52 -8.22
C THR A 101 -10.55 -5.64 -7.99
N ILE A 102 -11.64 -6.01 -8.67
CA ILE A 102 -12.91 -5.30 -8.52
C ILE A 102 -13.48 -5.45 -7.11
N GLU A 103 -13.33 -6.63 -6.50
CA GLU A 103 -13.78 -6.93 -5.14
C GLU A 103 -13.12 -6.01 -4.11
N VAL A 104 -11.80 -5.87 -4.18
CA VAL A 104 -11.04 -4.93 -3.34
C VAL A 104 -11.49 -3.49 -3.60
N SER A 105 -11.65 -3.11 -4.87
CA SER A 105 -12.07 -1.75 -5.24
C SER A 105 -13.46 -1.40 -4.71
N ASN A 106 -14.37 -2.37 -4.64
CA ASN A 106 -15.72 -2.19 -4.13
C ASN A 106 -15.76 -2.02 -2.60
N CYS A 107 -14.76 -2.53 -1.88
CA CYS A 107 -14.78 -2.52 -0.41
C CYS A 107 -13.82 -1.49 0.20
N VAL A 108 -12.77 -1.09 -0.52
CA VAL A 108 -11.68 -0.25 0.03
C VAL A 108 -12.14 1.07 0.62
N SER A 109 -13.16 1.71 0.04
CA SER A 109 -13.69 2.96 0.57
C SER A 109 -14.24 2.78 1.99
N ARG A 110 -14.95 1.69 2.27
CA ARG A 110 -15.48 1.38 3.61
C ARG A 110 -14.35 1.03 4.59
N VAL A 111 -13.40 0.21 4.15
CA VAL A 111 -12.24 -0.15 4.98
C VAL A 111 -11.40 1.08 5.34
N SER A 112 -11.16 1.99 4.39
CA SER A 112 -10.39 3.22 4.64
C SER A 112 -11.10 4.23 5.55
N SER A 113 -12.43 4.15 5.70
CA SER A 113 -13.17 5.01 6.64
C SER A 113 -13.09 4.54 8.09
N ILE A 114 -12.67 3.29 8.34
CA ILE A 114 -12.45 2.78 9.70
C ILE A 114 -11.26 3.53 10.33
N ARG A 115 -11.47 4.14 11.49
CA ARG A 115 -10.48 4.98 12.16
C ARG A 115 -9.20 4.20 12.50
N GLN A 116 -9.35 3.01 13.05
CA GLN A 116 -8.26 2.14 13.47
C GLN A 116 -7.37 1.73 12.29
N VAL A 117 -7.96 1.51 11.11
CA VAL A 117 -7.19 1.24 9.87
C VAL A 117 -6.30 2.42 9.53
N ARG A 118 -6.82 3.66 9.61
CA ARG A 118 -6.03 4.87 9.33
C ARG A 118 -4.97 5.15 10.39
N GLU A 119 -5.17 4.73 11.63
CA GLU A 119 -4.20 4.93 12.71
C GLU A 119 -3.06 3.91 12.67
N LYS A 120 -3.32 2.71 12.11
CA LYS A 120 -2.32 1.65 11.95
C LYS A 120 -1.36 1.92 10.79
N LEU A 121 -1.85 2.53 9.71
CA LEU A 121 -1.14 2.77 8.45
C LEU A 121 -0.40 4.11 8.43
#